data_AF-A0A401ZDA9-F1
#
_entry.id   AF-A0A401ZDA9-F1
#
_cell.length_a   1.000
_cell.length_b   1.000
_cell.length_c   1.000
_cell.angle_alpha   90.00
_cell.angle_beta   90.00
_cell.angle_gamma   90.00
#
_symmetry.space_group_name_H-M   'P 1'
#
loop_
_entity.id
_entity.type
_entity.pdbx_description
1 polymer ?
#
loop_
_entity_poly.entity_id
_entity_poly.type
_entity_poly.pdbx_seq_one_letter_code
_entity_poly.pdbx_strand_id
1 'polypeptide(L)'
;MFQQRRMQLISIAGALLTLMMLVATQMVNVPAAHAATTVTPDQFKGVNWADPRDNFANDAVVPSGLSTADNYPTTYAKAHAIIQGFAVNLHANTVRLPINPYTVNGPFWHSYTGAIKAATDQGFKVILSYWEGTGVYQDGKIDSLPAFWKMWQTVTDRYHSNKLVYFEPMNEPHGYSESDWTNIVAQWIDTYHSVSIDHLFVSGAGYNDHVNTICTDSRFTGAFFSLHNYGFWNPTQTSYDAWINDFKSRIGSCASRTVVDEWGAPMTTGWDYNGPINNNAYIAYVQAGTDLMRSWHMGSVYWPGLRNGDSYSMETLNGSGTHLTLINNNASGVSRLEHSYGL
;
A
#
# COMPACT_ATOMS: atom_id res chain seq x y z
N MET A 1 -97.82 -30.81 -7.63
CA MET A 1 -97.06 -29.59 -7.30
C MET A 1 -96.59 -29.73 -5.85
N PHE A 2 -95.49 -30.46 -5.60
CA PHE A 2 -94.99 -30.69 -4.24
C PHE A 2 -93.46 -30.90 -4.24
N GLN A 3 -92.81 -30.08 -3.40
CA GLN A 3 -91.68 -30.36 -2.49
C GLN A 3 -90.45 -31.14 -3.02
N GLN A 4 -89.28 -30.50 -3.11
CA GLN A 4 -88.29 -30.19 -2.06
C GLN A 4 -87.33 -31.35 -1.69
N ARG A 5 -86.03 -30.99 -1.74
CA ARG A 5 -84.91 -31.38 -0.85
C ARG A 5 -84.40 -32.82 -0.97
N ARG A 6 -83.17 -33.00 -1.49
CA ARG A 6 -81.82 -32.91 -0.86
C ARG A 6 -81.44 -34.19 -0.10
N MET A 7 -80.12 -34.49 -0.16
CA MET A 7 -79.33 -35.47 0.62
C MET A 7 -79.34 -36.90 0.05
N GLN A 8 -78.25 -37.67 -0.08
CA GLN A 8 -76.98 -37.74 0.67
C GLN A 8 -75.98 -38.72 -0.01
N LEU A 9 -74.67 -38.47 0.20
CA LEU A 9 -73.56 -39.41 0.53
C LEU A 9 -72.86 -40.35 -0.50
N ILE A 10 -71.56 -40.04 -0.69
CA ILE A 10 -70.34 -40.89 -0.58
C ILE A 10 -70.14 -42.07 -1.57
N SER A 11 -69.11 -42.01 -2.45
CA SER A 11 -67.84 -42.78 -2.32
C SER A 11 -66.99 -42.87 -3.61
N ILE A 12 -65.77 -42.31 -3.50
CA ILE A 12 -64.44 -42.84 -3.91
C ILE A 12 -64.11 -43.04 -5.40
N ALA A 13 -63.18 -42.20 -5.88
CA ALA A 13 -61.95 -42.48 -6.65
C ALA A 13 -61.51 -41.16 -7.31
N GLY A 14 -60.26 -40.72 -7.43
CA GLY A 14 -58.95 -41.24 -7.11
C GLY A 14 -57.96 -40.19 -7.63
N ALA A 15 -56.96 -39.87 -6.81
CA ALA A 15 -55.69 -39.20 -7.11
C ALA A 15 -55.57 -38.35 -8.39
N LEU A 16 -55.75 -37.03 -8.25
CA LEU A 16 -55.09 -35.97 -9.04
C LEU A 16 -55.53 -34.64 -8.41
N LEU A 17 -54.69 -34.05 -7.55
CA LEU A 17 -54.58 -32.60 -7.25
C LEU A 17 -53.88 -32.41 -5.90
N THR A 18 -52.57 -32.61 -5.85
CA THR A 18 -51.70 -32.08 -4.78
C THR A 18 -50.29 -31.85 -5.32
N LEU A 19 -50.14 -31.00 -6.33
CA LEU A 19 -48.82 -30.53 -6.74
C LEU A 19 -48.85 -29.12 -7.36
N MET A 20 -49.59 -28.18 -6.78
CA MET A 20 -49.45 -26.74 -7.10
C MET A 20 -49.87 -25.92 -5.89
N MET A 21 -49.00 -25.80 -4.89
CA MET A 21 -48.97 -24.71 -3.91
C MET A 21 -47.81 -24.93 -2.94
N LEU A 22 -46.58 -24.65 -3.38
CA LEU A 22 -45.48 -24.21 -2.52
C LEU A 22 -44.28 -23.75 -3.38
N VAL A 23 -44.43 -22.65 -4.12
CA VAL A 23 -43.28 -21.90 -4.65
C VAL A 23 -43.53 -20.43 -4.35
N ALA A 24 -43.56 -20.11 -3.06
CA ALA A 24 -43.50 -18.75 -2.57
C ALA A 24 -42.18 -18.60 -1.81
N THR A 25 -41.35 -17.69 -2.32
CA THR A 25 -40.22 -17.03 -1.66
C THR A 25 -39.09 -17.94 -1.14
N GLN A 26 -38.25 -18.43 -2.06
CA GLN A 26 -36.81 -18.40 -1.83
C GLN A 26 -36.26 -17.21 -2.63
N MET A 27 -36.21 -16.04 -2.00
CA MET A 27 -35.22 -15.04 -2.41
C MET A 27 -33.87 -15.66 -2.11
N VAL A 28 -33.28 -16.27 -3.12
CA VAL A 28 -31.86 -16.61 -3.10
C VAL A 28 -31.17 -15.27 -2.87
N ASN A 29 -30.53 -15.11 -1.71
CA ASN A 29 -29.51 -14.10 -1.51
C ASN A 29 -28.38 -14.45 -2.49
N VAL A 30 -28.53 -14.05 -3.75
CA VAL A 30 -27.40 -13.99 -4.66
C VAL A 30 -26.53 -12.89 -4.07
N PRO A 31 -25.34 -13.18 -3.54
CA PRO A 31 -24.43 -12.11 -3.17
C PRO A 31 -24.31 -11.23 -4.40
N ALA A 32 -24.60 -9.93 -4.24
CA ALA A 32 -24.32 -8.97 -5.28
C ALA A 32 -22.87 -9.22 -5.68
N ALA A 33 -22.66 -9.68 -6.91
CA ALA A 33 -21.34 -9.74 -7.49
C ALA A 33 -20.82 -8.32 -7.37
N HIS A 34 -19.91 -8.08 -6.41
CA HIS A 34 -19.20 -6.83 -6.34
C HIS A 34 -18.51 -6.73 -7.69
N ALA A 35 -18.98 -5.82 -8.55
CA ALA A 35 -18.26 -5.48 -9.76
C ALA A 35 -16.84 -5.20 -9.30
N ALA A 36 -15.87 -6.01 -9.73
CA ALA A 36 -14.50 -5.89 -9.29
C ALA A 36 -14.09 -4.44 -9.47
N THR A 37 -13.87 -3.73 -8.36
CA THR A 37 -13.49 -2.32 -8.41
C THR A 37 -12.19 -2.29 -9.19
N THR A 38 -12.23 -1.69 -10.37
CA THR A 38 -11.04 -1.57 -11.20
C THR A 38 -10.15 -0.56 -10.52
N VAL A 39 -9.11 -1.06 -9.86
CA VAL A 39 -8.10 -0.22 -9.26
C VAL A 39 -7.17 0.34 -10.34
N THR A 40 -6.69 1.56 -10.15
CA THR A 40 -5.80 2.27 -11.08
C THR A 40 -4.49 2.58 -10.36
N PRO A 41 -3.45 1.72 -10.47
CA PRO A 41 -2.24 1.89 -9.68
C PRO A 41 -1.42 3.13 -10.07
N ASP A 42 -1.48 3.59 -11.31
CA ASP A 42 -0.84 4.83 -11.77
C ASP A 42 -1.34 6.13 -11.08
N GLN A 43 -2.40 6.05 -10.28
CA GLN A 43 -2.82 7.15 -9.42
C GLN A 43 -1.80 7.45 -8.29
N PHE A 44 -0.94 6.48 -7.93
CA PHE A 44 0.07 6.63 -6.89
C PHE A 44 1.38 7.16 -7.46
N LYS A 45 1.62 8.44 -7.21
CA LYS A 45 2.84 9.16 -7.59
C LYS A 45 3.49 9.62 -6.30
N GLY A 46 4.36 8.80 -5.72
CA GLY A 46 4.72 9.00 -4.33
C GLY A 46 6.18 8.86 -3.98
N VAL A 47 6.42 9.11 -2.70
CA VAL A 47 7.69 8.86 -2.02
C VAL A 47 7.45 8.27 -0.63
N ASN A 48 8.41 7.52 -0.12
CA ASN A 48 8.46 7.10 1.27
C ASN A 48 9.02 8.24 2.14
N TRP A 49 8.38 8.48 3.29
CA TRP A 49 8.89 9.42 4.29
C TRP A 49 9.27 8.65 5.56
N ALA A 50 10.57 8.49 5.76
CA ALA A 50 11.11 7.46 6.62
C ALA A 50 11.80 8.01 7.89
N ASP A 51 11.81 7.16 8.91
CA ASP A 51 12.67 7.29 10.09
C ASP A 51 14.14 7.13 9.66
N PRO A 52 15.07 7.95 10.19
CA PRO A 52 16.51 7.81 9.93
C PRO A 52 17.07 6.41 10.17
N ARG A 53 16.41 5.61 11.02
CA ARG A 53 16.78 4.22 11.37
C ARG A 53 16.23 3.18 10.38
N ASP A 54 15.84 3.59 9.17
CA ASP A 54 15.29 2.68 8.15
C ASP A 54 13.92 2.10 8.55
N ASN A 55 13.16 2.81 9.38
CA ASN A 55 11.87 2.41 9.96
C ASN A 55 11.90 1.20 10.91
N PHE A 56 12.97 0.40 10.95
CA PHE A 56 13.12 -0.70 11.91
C PHE A 56 13.41 -0.17 13.32
N ALA A 57 12.43 -0.26 14.23
CA ALA A 57 12.53 0.32 15.56
C ALA A 57 11.79 -0.49 16.63
N ASN A 58 12.46 -0.72 17.77
CA ASN A 58 11.86 -1.29 18.99
C ASN A 58 11.21 -0.21 19.88
N ASP A 59 10.85 0.92 19.29
CA ASP A 59 10.13 2.05 19.85
C ASP A 59 9.34 2.74 18.73
N ALA A 60 8.81 3.95 18.95
CA ALA A 60 8.05 4.64 17.92
C ALA A 60 8.91 4.95 16.68
N VAL A 61 8.36 4.74 15.49
CA VAL A 61 8.95 5.20 14.23
C VAL A 61 8.67 6.70 14.06
N VAL A 62 9.72 7.46 13.82
CA VAL A 62 9.73 8.93 13.79
C VAL A 62 10.27 9.40 12.44
N PRO A 63 9.40 9.67 11.47
CA PRO A 63 9.81 10.19 10.17
C PRO A 63 10.70 11.43 10.27
N SER A 64 11.67 11.53 9.38
CA SER A 64 12.68 12.58 9.36
C SER A 64 12.06 13.98 9.39
N GLY A 65 12.50 14.82 10.33
CA GLY A 65 11.93 16.16 10.56
C GLY A 65 10.87 16.22 11.67
N LEU A 66 10.33 15.09 12.10
CA LEU A 66 9.44 15.00 13.27
C LEU A 66 10.21 14.66 14.56
N SER A 67 9.54 14.79 15.70
CA SER A 67 10.06 14.40 17.01
C SER A 67 8.96 13.86 17.90
N THR A 68 9.28 12.90 18.77
CA THR A 68 8.37 12.43 19.82
C THR A 68 8.08 13.49 20.88
N ALA A 69 8.86 14.57 20.93
CA ALA A 69 8.59 15.74 21.78
C ALA A 69 7.59 16.72 21.15
N ASP A 70 7.28 16.59 19.86
CA ASP A 70 6.31 17.45 19.19
C ASP A 70 4.89 17.15 19.67
N ASN A 71 4.10 18.21 19.88
CA ASN A 71 2.65 18.08 20.02
C ASN A 71 1.97 18.07 18.64
N TYR A 72 0.68 17.73 18.61
CA TYR A 72 -0.08 17.64 17.37
C TYR A 72 0.02 18.88 16.46
N PRO A 73 -0.16 20.13 16.93
CA PRO A 73 -0.01 21.31 16.08
C PRO A 73 1.39 21.46 15.47
N THR A 74 2.44 21.14 16.24
CA THR A 74 3.82 21.23 15.76
C THR A 74 4.10 20.15 14.70
N THR A 75 3.67 18.90 14.96
CA THR A 75 3.79 17.81 13.99
C THR A 75 3.04 18.14 12.69
N TYR A 76 1.80 18.64 12.80
CA TYR A 76 1.02 19.05 11.64
C TYR A 76 1.74 20.13 10.82
N ALA A 77 2.23 21.20 11.46
CA ALA A 77 2.89 22.30 10.74
C ALA A 77 4.19 21.85 10.05
N LYS A 78 5.01 21.04 10.72
CA LYS A 78 6.22 20.45 10.12
C LYS A 78 5.89 19.55 8.94
N ALA A 79 4.94 18.64 9.13
CA ALA A 79 4.50 17.72 8.09
C ALA A 79 3.87 18.46 6.91
N HIS A 80 3.10 19.53 7.15
CA HIS A 80 2.53 20.34 6.08
C HIS A 80 3.63 20.88 5.16
N ALA A 81 4.69 21.46 5.73
CA ALA A 81 5.82 21.99 4.96
C ALA A 81 6.58 20.89 4.19
N ILE A 82 6.79 19.73 4.80
CA ILE A 82 7.48 18.58 4.17
C ILE A 82 6.64 18.03 3.00
N ILE A 83 5.34 17.77 3.22
CA ILE A 83 4.45 17.29 2.16
C ILE A 83 4.34 18.31 1.02
N GLN A 84 4.28 19.60 1.34
CA GLN A 84 4.31 20.66 0.32
C GLN A 84 5.60 20.62 -0.49
N GLY A 85 6.74 20.35 0.15
CA GLY A 85 8.02 20.11 -0.53
C GLY A 85 7.93 18.97 -1.53
N PHE A 86 7.46 17.79 -1.13
CA PHE A 86 7.27 16.66 -2.04
C PHE A 86 6.33 17.00 -3.21
N ALA A 87 5.24 17.73 -2.94
CA ALA A 87 4.29 18.13 -3.96
C ALA A 87 4.90 19.06 -5.01
N VAL A 88 5.65 20.07 -4.56
CA VAL A 88 6.20 21.11 -5.42
C VAL A 88 7.46 20.64 -6.15
N ASN A 89 8.34 19.93 -5.45
CA ASN A 89 9.67 19.61 -5.95
C ASN A 89 9.71 18.29 -6.72
N LEU A 90 8.80 17.36 -6.42
CA LEU A 90 8.77 16.01 -7.00
C LEU A 90 7.47 15.71 -7.77
N HIS A 91 6.49 16.62 -7.76
CA HIS A 91 5.14 16.38 -8.30
C HIS A 91 4.45 15.15 -7.70
N ALA A 92 4.79 14.82 -6.45
CA ALA A 92 4.18 13.72 -5.73
C ALA A 92 2.73 14.07 -5.32
N ASN A 93 1.89 13.05 -5.22
CA ASN A 93 0.53 13.09 -4.70
C ASN A 93 0.24 11.96 -3.69
N THR A 94 1.27 11.21 -3.30
CA THR A 94 1.22 10.09 -2.37
C THR A 94 2.43 10.15 -1.43
N VAL A 95 2.22 9.82 -0.16
CA VAL A 95 3.30 9.54 0.79
C VAL A 95 3.06 8.18 1.44
N ARG A 96 4.10 7.35 1.51
CA ARG A 96 4.10 6.11 2.30
C ARG A 96 4.76 6.36 3.64
N LEU A 97 4.05 6.03 4.71
CA LEU A 97 4.38 6.39 6.09
C LEU A 97 4.51 5.12 6.95
N PRO A 98 5.62 4.97 7.68
CA PRO A 98 5.83 3.83 8.56
C PRO A 98 5.03 3.97 9.84
N ILE A 99 4.42 2.87 10.27
CA ILE A 99 3.82 2.72 11.58
C ILE A 99 4.31 1.42 12.22
N ASN A 100 4.25 1.35 13.55
CA ASN A 100 4.45 0.12 14.30
C ASN A 100 3.61 0.18 15.59
N PRO A 101 3.50 -0.94 16.35
CA PRO A 101 2.71 -0.96 17.58
C PRO A 101 3.14 0.08 18.60
N TYR A 102 4.44 0.40 18.70
CA TYR A 102 4.94 1.42 19.62
C TYR A 102 4.49 2.84 19.23
N THR A 103 4.37 3.11 17.93
CA THR A 103 3.90 4.39 17.40
C THR A 103 2.42 4.56 17.67
N VAL A 104 1.60 3.59 17.26
CA VAL A 104 0.14 3.71 17.24
C VAL A 104 -0.49 3.43 18.60
N ASN A 105 -0.02 2.41 19.32
CA ASN A 105 -0.55 2.11 20.65
C ASN A 105 0.13 2.94 21.75
N GLY A 106 1.21 3.65 21.41
CA GLY A 106 1.98 4.48 22.33
C GLY A 106 1.56 5.96 22.33
N PRO A 107 2.23 6.77 23.17
CA PRO A 107 1.86 8.17 23.38
C PRO A 107 2.12 9.05 22.15
N PHE A 108 3.02 8.65 21.25
CA PHE A 108 3.35 9.43 20.05
C PHE A 108 2.21 9.48 19.03
N TRP A 109 1.30 8.49 19.02
CA TRP A 109 0.21 8.39 18.03
C TRP A 109 -0.59 9.68 17.90
N HIS A 110 -0.92 10.31 19.03
CA HIS A 110 -1.71 11.54 19.02
C HIS A 110 -1.05 12.60 18.14
N SER A 111 0.24 12.88 18.34
CA SER A 111 0.99 13.83 17.52
C SER A 111 1.21 13.32 16.10
N TYR A 112 1.56 12.04 15.92
CA TYR A 112 1.79 11.42 14.61
C TYR A 112 0.61 11.58 13.65
N THR A 113 -0.64 11.53 14.16
CA THR A 113 -1.84 11.77 13.32
C THR A 113 -1.86 13.16 12.67
N GLY A 114 -1.09 14.12 13.19
CA GLY A 114 -0.87 15.43 12.56
C GLY A 114 -0.17 15.31 11.21
N ALA A 115 0.74 14.37 11.03
CA ALA A 115 1.42 14.14 9.75
C ALA A 115 0.47 13.57 8.69
N ILE A 116 -0.35 12.57 9.08
CA ILE A 116 -1.38 11.99 8.22
C ILE A 116 -2.41 13.05 7.80
N LYS A 117 -2.83 13.89 8.76
CA LYS A 117 -3.79 14.97 8.49
C LYS A 117 -3.20 16.05 7.58
N ALA A 118 -1.95 16.45 7.79
CA ALA A 118 -1.27 17.42 6.94
C ALA A 118 -1.10 16.94 5.49
N ALA A 119 -0.87 15.64 5.29
CA ALA A 119 -0.85 15.04 3.96
C ALA A 119 -2.23 15.08 3.31
N THR A 120 -3.25 14.52 3.99
CA THR A 120 -4.60 14.42 3.44
C THR A 120 -5.27 15.79 3.21
N ASP A 121 -4.96 16.81 4.01
CA ASP A 121 -5.43 18.19 3.79
C ASP A 121 -4.88 18.82 2.51
N GLN A 122 -3.71 18.36 2.07
CA GLN A 122 -3.08 18.76 0.80
C GLN A 122 -3.46 17.82 -0.35
N GLY A 123 -4.43 16.93 -0.14
CA GLY A 123 -4.91 15.99 -1.16
C GLY A 123 -3.96 14.80 -1.41
N PHE A 124 -2.92 14.62 -0.58
CA PHE A 124 -2.05 13.45 -0.69
C PHE A 124 -2.79 12.18 -0.27
N LYS A 125 -2.56 11.12 -1.03
CA LYS A 125 -2.83 9.76 -0.58
C LYS A 125 -1.76 9.36 0.44
N VAL A 126 -2.16 8.68 1.50
CA VAL A 126 -1.28 8.20 2.57
C VAL A 126 -1.36 6.69 2.62
N ILE A 127 -0.26 6.01 2.34
CA ILE A 127 -0.13 4.56 2.54
C ILE A 127 0.46 4.36 3.94
N LEU A 128 -0.31 3.81 4.87
CA LEU A 128 0.18 3.44 6.19
C LEU A 128 0.65 1.99 6.14
N SER A 129 1.91 1.74 6.51
CA SER A 129 2.51 0.41 6.44
C SER A 129 3.20 0.03 7.75
N TYR A 130 3.03 -1.22 8.17
CA TYR A 130 3.64 -1.75 9.39
C TYR A 130 5.11 -2.14 9.16
N TRP A 131 6.02 -1.62 9.99
CA TRP A 131 7.39 -2.13 10.11
C TRP A 131 7.59 -2.91 11.40
N GLU A 132 8.35 -3.99 11.28
CA GLU A 132 8.86 -4.79 12.40
C GLU A 132 9.95 -4.06 13.20
N GLY A 133 10.39 -4.71 14.27
CA GLY A 133 11.44 -4.21 15.14
C GLY A 133 12.83 -4.25 14.50
N THR A 134 13.85 -4.04 15.34
CA THR A 134 15.26 -4.06 14.92
C THR A 134 16.04 -5.18 15.60
N GLY A 135 17.16 -5.58 15.00
CA GLY A 135 18.05 -6.62 15.52
C GLY A 135 17.43 -8.00 15.30
N VAL A 136 17.13 -8.73 16.37
CA VAL A 136 16.53 -10.08 16.28
C VAL A 136 15.08 -10.06 15.78
N TYR A 137 14.44 -8.89 15.81
CA TYR A 137 13.08 -8.63 15.33
C TYR A 137 13.02 -8.13 13.89
N GLN A 138 14.17 -8.04 13.21
CA GLN A 138 14.23 -7.70 11.80
C GLN A 138 14.31 -9.01 10.99
N ASP A 139 13.27 -9.84 11.11
CA ASP A 139 13.23 -11.20 10.57
C ASP A 139 12.10 -11.42 9.56
N GLY A 140 11.45 -10.34 9.11
CA GLY A 140 10.33 -10.32 8.21
C GLY A 140 9.06 -10.88 8.85
N LYS A 141 8.88 -10.72 10.17
CA LYS A 141 7.69 -11.20 10.90
C LYS A 141 7.03 -10.16 11.79
N ILE A 142 5.75 -10.39 12.07
CA ILE A 142 5.01 -9.62 13.06
C ILE A 142 5.55 -9.97 14.46
N ASP A 143 6.20 -9.00 15.12
CA ASP A 143 6.82 -9.17 16.44
C ASP A 143 5.85 -9.67 17.52
N SER A 144 4.61 -9.17 17.49
CA SER A 144 3.58 -9.49 18.45
C SER A 144 2.19 -9.38 17.82
N LEU A 145 1.59 -10.53 17.52
CA LEU A 145 0.23 -10.59 16.94
C LEU A 145 -0.81 -9.79 17.74
N PRO A 146 -0.90 -9.89 19.09
CA PRO A 146 -1.85 -9.08 19.85
C PRO A 146 -1.63 -7.57 19.68
N ALA A 147 -0.37 -7.11 19.67
CA ALA A 147 -0.05 -5.69 19.53
C ALA A 147 -0.31 -5.18 18.10
N PHE A 148 -0.05 -6.03 17.10
CA PHE A 148 -0.35 -5.80 15.69
C PHE A 148 -1.84 -5.63 15.45
N TRP A 149 -2.68 -6.55 15.94
CA TRP A 149 -4.14 -6.43 15.80
C TRP A 149 -4.68 -5.21 16.55
N LYS A 150 -4.12 -4.87 17.72
CA LYS A 150 -4.53 -3.66 18.43
C LYS A 150 -4.16 -2.37 17.66
N MET A 151 -2.97 -2.34 17.07
CA MET A 151 -2.52 -1.22 16.24
C MET A 151 -3.46 -1.04 15.05
N TRP A 152 -3.70 -2.11 14.28
CA TRP A 152 -4.56 -2.01 13.09
C TRP A 152 -6.00 -1.65 13.44
N GLN A 153 -6.56 -2.15 14.55
CA GLN A 153 -7.87 -1.69 15.04
C GLN A 153 -7.89 -0.17 15.24
N THR A 154 -6.88 0.37 15.91
CA THR A 154 -6.76 1.82 16.16
C THR A 154 -6.68 2.62 14.86
N VAL A 155 -5.95 2.11 13.87
CA VAL A 155 -5.77 2.75 12.56
C VAL A 155 -7.05 2.68 11.73
N THR A 156 -7.68 1.51 11.62
CA THR A 156 -8.88 1.31 10.80
C THR A 156 -10.10 2.00 11.39
N ASP A 157 -10.29 1.97 12.72
CA ASP A 157 -11.37 2.72 13.40
C ASP A 157 -11.33 4.21 13.03
N ARG A 158 -10.11 4.77 12.95
CA ARG A 158 -9.91 6.18 12.66
C ARG A 158 -10.04 6.53 11.17
N TYR A 159 -9.53 5.68 10.28
CA TYR A 159 -9.29 6.07 8.88
C TYR A 159 -10.06 5.28 7.83
N HIS A 160 -10.82 4.22 8.18
CA HIS A 160 -11.53 3.40 7.19
C HIS A 160 -12.44 4.20 6.22
N SER A 161 -13.00 5.33 6.68
CA SER A 161 -13.86 6.21 5.86
C SER A 161 -13.09 7.31 5.09
N ASN A 162 -11.78 7.46 5.34
CA ASN A 162 -10.95 8.43 4.66
C ASN A 162 -10.48 7.86 3.31
N LYS A 163 -10.98 8.43 2.22
CA LYS A 163 -10.68 8.01 0.83
C LYS A 163 -9.23 8.25 0.39
N LEU A 164 -8.44 8.95 1.18
CA LEU A 164 -7.04 9.21 0.92
C LEU A 164 -6.11 8.35 1.78
N VAL A 165 -6.62 7.49 2.67
CA VAL A 165 -5.78 6.62 3.50
C VAL A 165 -5.90 5.17 3.04
N TYR A 166 -4.74 4.58 2.79
CA TYR A 166 -4.54 3.20 2.33
C TYR A 166 -3.79 2.41 3.40
N PHE A 167 -4.00 1.11 3.42
CA PHE A 167 -3.54 0.22 4.48
C PHE A 167 -2.67 -0.87 3.86
N GLU A 168 -1.42 -0.98 4.29
CA GLU A 168 -0.53 -2.07 3.92
C GLU A 168 -0.22 -2.87 5.20
N PRO A 169 -0.76 -4.09 5.37
CA PRO A 169 -0.68 -4.81 6.63
C PRO A 169 0.74 -5.03 7.15
N MET A 170 1.75 -5.15 6.29
CA MET A 170 3.15 -5.34 6.67
C MET A 170 4.13 -5.01 5.55
N ASN A 171 5.24 -4.34 5.87
CA ASN A 171 6.39 -4.20 5.00
C ASN A 171 7.20 -5.51 4.93
N GLU A 172 7.58 -5.95 3.73
CA GLU A 172 8.55 -7.02 3.47
C GLU A 172 8.38 -8.30 4.33
N PRO A 173 7.32 -9.11 4.11
CA PRO A 173 6.99 -10.29 4.91
C PRO A 173 7.91 -11.51 4.61
N HIS A 174 9.22 -11.28 4.46
CA HIS A 174 10.20 -12.29 4.01
C HIS A 174 10.43 -13.43 5.00
N GLY A 175 9.96 -13.27 6.25
CA GLY A 175 9.98 -14.31 7.27
C GLY A 175 8.87 -15.34 7.14
N TYR A 176 7.87 -15.09 6.27
CA TYR A 176 6.74 -15.98 6.04
C TYR A 176 6.89 -16.78 4.73
N SER A 177 6.30 -17.97 4.71
CA SER A 177 5.97 -18.60 3.43
C SER A 177 4.88 -17.78 2.73
N GLU A 178 4.79 -17.85 1.40
CA GLU A 178 3.75 -17.13 0.66
C GLU A 178 2.33 -17.48 1.12
N SER A 179 2.09 -18.76 1.45
CA SER A 179 0.80 -19.21 1.96
C SER A 179 0.51 -18.66 3.36
N ASP A 180 1.51 -18.59 4.24
CA ASP A 180 1.31 -18.04 5.58
C ASP A 180 1.05 -16.54 5.51
N TRP A 181 1.79 -15.82 4.67
CA TRP A 181 1.60 -14.39 4.46
C TRP A 181 0.20 -14.09 3.92
N THR A 182 -0.23 -14.75 2.84
CA THR A 182 -1.58 -14.53 2.28
C THR A 182 -2.68 -14.93 3.26
N ASN A 183 -2.46 -15.92 4.13
CA ASN A 183 -3.42 -16.24 5.20
C ASN A 183 -3.50 -15.15 6.28
N ILE A 184 -2.38 -14.53 6.64
CA ILE A 184 -2.36 -13.38 7.57
C ILE A 184 -3.14 -12.20 6.98
N VAL A 185 -2.93 -11.88 5.69
CA VAL A 185 -3.65 -10.80 5.01
C VAL A 185 -5.14 -11.11 4.89
N ALA A 186 -5.52 -12.35 4.56
CA ALA A 186 -6.92 -12.75 4.56
C ALA A 186 -7.57 -12.59 5.96
N GLN A 187 -6.87 -12.99 7.02
CA GLN A 187 -7.33 -12.77 8.39
C GLN A 187 -7.46 -11.28 8.73
N TRP A 188 -6.57 -10.43 8.20
CA TRP A 188 -6.64 -8.98 8.36
C TRP A 188 -7.91 -8.41 7.72
N ILE A 189 -8.24 -8.83 6.50
CA ILE A 189 -9.46 -8.45 5.80
C ILE A 189 -10.70 -8.87 6.60
N ASP A 190 -10.74 -10.11 7.08
CA ASP A 190 -11.86 -10.63 7.88
C ASP A 190 -12.04 -9.86 9.20
N THR A 191 -10.93 -9.44 9.81
CA THR A 191 -10.93 -8.71 11.08
C THR A 191 -11.41 -7.26 10.88
N TYR A 192 -10.97 -6.59 9.81
CA TYR A 192 -11.23 -5.16 9.55
C TYR A 192 -12.13 -4.92 8.34
N HIS A 193 -13.30 -5.57 8.34
CA HIS A 193 -14.31 -5.47 7.28
C HIS A 193 -14.83 -4.05 6.98
N SER A 194 -14.54 -3.06 7.82
CA SER A 194 -14.86 -1.65 7.55
C SER A 194 -13.94 -1.02 6.51
N VAL A 195 -12.76 -1.61 6.26
CA VAL A 195 -11.82 -1.17 5.23
C VAL A 195 -12.26 -1.75 3.89
N SER A 196 -12.46 -0.87 2.92
CA SER A 196 -12.75 -1.27 1.55
C SER A 196 -11.51 -1.91 0.91
N ILE A 197 -11.71 -3.00 0.18
CA ILE A 197 -10.62 -3.79 -0.43
C ILE A 197 -9.78 -2.95 -1.41
N ASP A 198 -10.39 -1.95 -2.05
CA ASP A 198 -9.72 -1.00 -2.95
C ASP A 198 -8.88 0.07 -2.23
N HIS A 199 -8.78 0.02 -0.89
CA HIS A 199 -7.80 0.77 -0.11
C HIS A 199 -6.71 -0.12 0.52
N LEU A 200 -6.74 -1.42 0.25
CA LEU A 200 -5.75 -2.37 0.76
C LEU A 200 -4.57 -2.50 -0.22
N PHE A 201 -3.36 -2.45 0.32
CA PHE A 201 -2.14 -2.88 -0.32
C PHE A 201 -1.74 -4.23 0.27
N VAL A 202 -1.66 -5.26 -0.57
CA VAL A 202 -1.14 -6.57 -0.20
C VAL A 202 0.31 -6.66 -0.65
N SER A 203 1.20 -6.69 0.33
CA SER A 203 2.64 -6.73 0.09
C SER A 203 3.07 -7.97 -0.67
N GLY A 204 4.02 -7.79 -1.57
CA GLY A 204 4.73 -8.86 -2.25
C GLY A 204 5.22 -9.93 -1.28
N ALA A 205 5.41 -11.14 -1.78
CA ALA A 205 6.12 -12.15 -1.01
C ALA A 205 7.62 -11.80 -0.90
N GLY A 206 8.33 -12.49 -0.01
CA GLY A 206 9.75 -12.21 0.22
C GLY A 206 9.96 -10.80 0.77
N TYR A 207 10.99 -10.10 0.27
CA TYR A 207 11.24 -8.69 0.61
C TYR A 207 10.33 -7.76 -0.22
N ASN A 208 9.03 -8.05 -0.27
CA ASN A 208 8.10 -7.49 -1.25
C ASN A 208 8.59 -7.67 -2.70
N ASP A 209 9.43 -8.67 -2.97
CA ASP A 209 10.28 -8.68 -4.15
C ASP A 209 9.61 -9.33 -5.36
N HIS A 210 8.43 -9.94 -5.18
CA HIS A 210 7.58 -10.43 -6.26
C HIS A 210 6.09 -10.46 -5.87
N VAL A 211 5.23 -10.27 -6.87
CA VAL A 211 3.77 -10.25 -6.72
C VAL A 211 3.05 -11.29 -7.58
N ASN A 212 3.79 -11.95 -8.48
CA ASN A 212 3.28 -12.86 -9.51
C ASN A 212 2.45 -14.03 -8.98
N THR A 213 2.70 -14.50 -7.76
CA THR A 213 1.95 -15.57 -7.10
C THR A 213 0.78 -15.03 -6.27
N ILE A 214 1.04 -14.08 -5.38
CA ILE A 214 0.03 -13.52 -4.46
C ILE A 214 -1.12 -12.84 -5.19
N CYS A 215 -0.88 -12.28 -6.39
CA CYS A 215 -1.92 -11.56 -7.11
C CYS A 215 -2.99 -12.48 -7.69
N THR A 216 -2.72 -13.79 -7.77
CA THR A 216 -3.67 -14.78 -8.26
C THR A 216 -4.65 -15.25 -7.19
N ASP A 217 -4.41 -14.90 -5.92
CA ASP A 217 -5.30 -15.22 -4.82
C ASP A 217 -6.60 -14.41 -4.92
N SER A 218 -7.71 -15.12 -5.13
CA SER A 218 -9.02 -14.52 -5.36
C SER A 218 -9.54 -13.75 -4.14
N ARG A 219 -9.01 -14.01 -2.93
CA ARG A 219 -9.34 -13.28 -1.71
C ARG A 219 -8.93 -11.80 -1.80
N PHE A 220 -7.97 -11.46 -2.66
CA PHE A 220 -7.45 -10.10 -2.84
C PHE A 220 -7.96 -9.43 -4.13
N THR A 221 -9.05 -9.93 -4.70
CA THR A 221 -9.67 -9.31 -5.88
C THR A 221 -10.11 -7.88 -5.55
N GLY A 222 -9.52 -6.90 -6.22
CA GLY A 222 -9.79 -5.48 -5.98
C GLY A 222 -8.79 -4.77 -5.06
N ALA A 223 -7.83 -5.47 -4.46
CA ALA A 223 -6.71 -4.86 -3.74
C ALA A 223 -5.58 -4.42 -4.67
N PHE A 224 -4.74 -3.52 -4.19
CA PHE A 224 -3.41 -3.23 -4.76
C PHE A 224 -2.38 -4.24 -4.27
N PHE A 225 -1.29 -4.40 -5.00
CA PHE A 225 -0.10 -5.12 -4.55
C PHE A 225 1.10 -4.18 -4.48
N SER A 226 1.84 -4.24 -3.38
CA SER A 226 3.11 -3.55 -3.22
C SER A 226 4.27 -4.41 -3.72
N LEU A 227 5.14 -3.83 -4.54
CA LEU A 227 6.37 -4.44 -5.05
C LEU A 227 7.55 -3.56 -4.67
N HIS A 228 8.57 -4.16 -4.09
CA HIS A 228 9.87 -3.56 -3.94
C HIS A 228 10.80 -4.08 -5.04
N ASN A 229 11.64 -3.19 -5.56
CA ASN A 229 12.77 -3.60 -6.40
C ASN A 229 13.90 -2.62 -6.21
N TYR A 230 15.13 -3.07 -5.99
CA TYR A 230 16.27 -2.20 -5.77
C TYR A 230 17.48 -2.56 -6.62
N GLY A 231 18.16 -1.54 -7.15
CA GLY A 231 19.38 -1.72 -7.94
C GLY A 231 20.50 -2.45 -7.18
N PHE A 232 20.57 -2.26 -5.85
CA PHE A 232 21.60 -2.89 -5.02
C PHE A 232 21.43 -4.41 -4.87
N TRP A 233 20.26 -4.97 -5.20
CA TRP A 233 20.07 -6.43 -5.23
C TRP A 233 20.89 -7.11 -6.32
N ASN A 234 21.27 -6.36 -7.36
CA ASN A 234 22.09 -6.84 -8.46
C ASN A 234 23.14 -5.77 -8.85
N PRO A 235 24.14 -5.52 -7.98
CA PRO A 235 25.02 -4.35 -8.10
C PRO A 235 25.98 -4.41 -9.31
N THR A 236 26.07 -5.57 -9.97
CA THR A 236 26.88 -5.78 -11.18
C THR A 236 26.04 -5.77 -12.45
N GLN A 237 24.71 -5.67 -12.34
CA GLN A 237 23.81 -5.68 -13.49
C GLN A 237 23.82 -4.33 -14.19
N THR A 238 24.56 -4.24 -15.28
CA THR A 238 24.72 -3.00 -16.06
C THR A 238 23.86 -2.96 -17.32
N SER A 239 23.09 -4.02 -17.59
CA SER A 239 22.22 -4.12 -18.76
C SER A 239 20.81 -3.61 -18.48
N TYR A 240 20.35 -2.64 -19.27
CA TYR A 240 18.99 -2.13 -19.26
C TYR A 240 17.96 -3.26 -19.48
N ASP A 241 18.14 -4.06 -20.53
CA ASP A 241 17.18 -5.13 -20.88
C ASP A 241 17.10 -6.20 -19.79
N ALA A 242 18.20 -6.44 -19.09
CA ALA A 242 18.23 -7.42 -18.03
C ALA A 242 17.50 -6.92 -16.78
N TRP A 243 17.52 -5.61 -16.50
CA TRP A 243 16.64 -5.00 -15.49
C TRP A 243 15.17 -5.02 -15.92
N ILE A 244 14.85 -4.74 -17.18
CA ILE A 244 13.48 -4.89 -17.70
C ILE A 244 12.96 -6.31 -17.48
N ASN A 245 13.78 -7.32 -17.74
CA ASN A 245 13.39 -8.72 -17.53
C ASN A 245 13.23 -9.07 -16.04
N ASP A 246 14.08 -8.52 -15.16
CA ASP A 246 13.93 -8.67 -13.72
C ASP A 246 12.56 -8.14 -13.24
N PHE A 247 12.21 -6.90 -13.58
CA PHE A 247 10.89 -6.32 -13.27
C PHE A 247 9.75 -7.18 -13.82
N LYS A 248 9.80 -7.57 -15.10
CA LYS A 248 8.77 -8.41 -15.74
C LYS A 248 8.56 -9.73 -14.99
N SER A 249 9.63 -10.36 -14.53
CA SER A 249 9.54 -11.67 -13.86
C SER A 249 8.89 -11.56 -12.47
N ARG A 250 9.20 -10.49 -11.73
CA ARG A 250 8.64 -10.18 -10.40
C ARG A 250 7.16 -9.77 -10.47
N ILE A 251 6.77 -9.04 -11.51
CA ILE A 251 5.40 -8.54 -11.70
C ILE A 251 4.49 -9.60 -12.33
N GLY A 252 4.97 -10.35 -13.33
CA GLY A 252 4.13 -11.28 -14.08
C GLY A 252 2.91 -10.60 -14.73
N SER A 253 1.73 -11.19 -14.54
CA SER A 253 0.45 -10.65 -15.05
C SER A 253 -0.20 -9.61 -14.12
N CYS A 254 0.45 -9.24 -13.02
CA CYS A 254 -0.17 -8.47 -11.95
C CYS A 254 -0.13 -6.94 -12.15
N ALA A 255 0.53 -6.46 -13.20
CA ALA A 255 0.82 -5.03 -13.42
C ALA A 255 -0.38 -4.09 -13.21
N SER A 256 -1.57 -4.50 -13.68
CA SER A 256 -2.82 -3.73 -13.54
C SER A 256 -3.27 -3.41 -12.11
N ARG A 257 -2.67 -4.06 -11.10
CA ARG A 257 -2.96 -3.83 -9.67
C ARG A 257 -1.69 -3.56 -8.85
N THR A 258 -0.53 -3.46 -9.49
CA THR A 258 0.74 -3.33 -8.78
C THR A 258 1.21 -1.89 -8.72
N VAL A 259 1.61 -1.48 -7.52
CA VAL A 259 2.37 -0.26 -7.25
C VAL A 259 3.77 -0.71 -6.86
N VAL A 260 4.78 -0.16 -7.51
CA VAL A 260 6.16 -0.32 -7.05
C VAL A 260 6.34 0.70 -5.92
N ASP A 261 6.03 0.29 -4.69
CA ASP A 261 5.92 1.20 -3.56
C ASP A 261 7.23 1.39 -2.80
N GLU A 262 8.26 0.65 -3.19
CA GLU A 262 9.65 1.01 -2.99
C GLU A 262 10.52 0.68 -4.21
N TRP A 263 11.23 1.69 -4.69
CA TRP A 263 12.33 1.54 -5.63
C TRP A 263 13.29 2.70 -5.44
N GLY A 264 14.59 2.49 -5.67
CA GLY A 264 15.56 3.49 -5.27
C GLY A 264 16.97 3.29 -5.78
N ALA A 265 17.71 4.39 -5.87
CA ALA A 265 19.13 4.43 -6.15
C ALA A 265 19.81 5.61 -5.43
N PRO A 266 21.15 5.62 -5.27
CA PRO A 266 21.85 6.72 -4.60
C PRO A 266 21.70 8.11 -5.29
N MET A 267 20.88 9.00 -4.74
CA MET A 267 20.64 10.34 -5.29
C MET A 267 21.73 11.36 -4.96
N THR A 268 22.54 11.15 -3.91
CA THR A 268 23.59 12.12 -3.50
C THR A 268 24.93 11.95 -4.22
N THR A 269 25.00 11.09 -5.25
CA THR A 269 26.25 10.74 -5.96
C THR A 269 26.63 11.72 -7.06
N GLY A 270 25.69 12.54 -7.52
CA GLY A 270 25.85 13.40 -8.70
C GLY A 270 25.76 12.66 -10.04
N TRP A 271 25.33 11.39 -10.05
CA TRP A 271 25.09 10.66 -11.30
C TRP A 271 23.97 11.30 -12.12
N ASP A 272 24.14 11.27 -13.44
CA ASP A 272 23.10 11.66 -14.40
C ASP A 272 22.32 10.41 -14.83
N TYR A 273 21.14 10.22 -14.24
CA TYR A 273 20.24 9.12 -14.54
C TYR A 273 19.55 9.23 -15.91
N ASN A 274 19.65 10.37 -16.58
CA ASN A 274 19.22 10.55 -17.98
C ASN A 274 20.38 10.37 -18.98
N GLY A 275 21.62 10.27 -18.47
CA GLY A 275 22.82 10.11 -19.28
C GLY A 275 23.07 8.67 -19.75
N PRO A 276 24.19 8.43 -20.46
CA PRO A 276 24.57 7.08 -20.88
C PRO A 276 24.86 6.18 -19.67
N ILE A 277 24.41 4.92 -19.73
CA ILE A 277 24.58 3.93 -18.66
C ILE A 277 26.04 3.77 -18.22
N ASN A 278 27.00 3.78 -19.15
CA ASN A 278 28.44 3.72 -18.87
C ASN A 278 28.86 2.67 -17.83
N ASN A 279 28.30 1.44 -17.94
CA ASN A 279 28.51 0.35 -16.99
C ASN A 279 28.12 0.67 -15.53
N ASN A 280 27.25 1.64 -15.30
CA ASN A 280 26.70 1.93 -13.99
C ASN A 280 25.37 1.17 -13.80
N ALA A 281 25.37 0.21 -12.87
CA ALA A 281 24.21 -0.62 -12.60
C ALA A 281 22.98 0.18 -12.13
N TYR A 282 23.17 1.25 -11.36
CA TYR A 282 22.08 2.10 -10.88
C TYR A 282 21.50 2.98 -11.98
N ILE A 283 22.31 3.48 -12.92
CA ILE A 283 21.79 4.23 -14.07
C ILE A 283 20.95 3.28 -14.93
N ALA A 284 21.46 2.07 -15.24
CA ALA A 284 20.70 1.07 -15.98
C ALA A 284 19.38 0.69 -15.28
N TYR A 285 19.42 0.47 -13.96
CA TYR A 285 18.27 0.11 -13.14
C TYR A 285 17.21 1.22 -13.10
N VAL A 286 17.58 2.47 -12.80
CA VAL A 286 16.64 3.59 -12.77
C VAL A 286 16.06 3.82 -14.16
N GLN A 287 16.87 3.65 -15.21
CA GLN A 287 16.37 3.77 -16.57
C GLN A 287 15.32 2.69 -16.88
N ALA A 288 15.66 1.43 -16.70
CA ALA A 288 14.75 0.31 -16.96
C ALA A 288 13.47 0.37 -16.12
N GLY A 289 13.61 0.61 -14.81
CA GLY A 289 12.49 0.59 -13.88
C GLY A 289 11.46 1.68 -14.19
N THR A 290 11.90 2.92 -14.40
CA THR A 290 10.95 4.02 -14.63
C THR A 290 10.32 4.00 -16.02
N ASP A 291 11.04 3.53 -17.04
CA ASP A 291 10.46 3.31 -18.38
C ASP A 291 9.38 2.21 -18.33
N LEU A 292 9.63 1.11 -17.61
CA LEU A 292 8.67 0.04 -17.44
C LEU A 292 7.43 0.50 -16.69
N MET A 293 7.60 1.11 -15.50
CA MET A 293 6.48 1.60 -14.69
C MET A 293 5.57 2.55 -15.48
N ARG A 294 6.18 3.47 -16.23
CA ARG A 294 5.44 4.38 -17.13
C ARG A 294 4.68 3.61 -18.20
N SER A 295 5.37 2.74 -18.93
CA SER A 295 4.78 2.01 -20.07
C SER A 295 3.66 1.06 -19.68
N TRP A 296 3.68 0.57 -18.43
CA TRP A 296 2.71 -0.38 -17.89
C TRP A 296 1.64 0.27 -17.02
N HIS A 297 1.62 1.60 -16.92
CA HIS A 297 0.67 2.35 -16.09
C HIS A 297 0.65 1.85 -14.63
N MET A 298 1.83 1.63 -14.07
CA MET A 298 2.00 1.20 -12.68
C MET A 298 2.11 2.40 -11.74
N GLY A 299 1.78 2.18 -10.47
CA GLY A 299 2.10 3.16 -9.43
C GLY A 299 3.58 3.15 -9.09
N SER A 300 4.10 4.29 -8.67
CA SER A 300 5.52 4.48 -8.34
C SER A 300 5.63 5.26 -7.03
N VAL A 301 6.21 4.65 -6.00
CA VAL A 301 6.55 5.31 -4.74
C VAL A 301 8.04 5.09 -4.47
N TYR A 302 8.81 6.17 -4.54
CA TYR A 302 10.26 6.10 -4.46
C TYR A 302 10.77 5.95 -3.02
N TRP A 303 11.82 5.17 -2.81
CA TRP A 303 12.49 5.02 -1.52
C TRP A 303 13.85 5.74 -1.44
N PRO A 304 14.00 6.68 -0.48
CA PRO A 304 12.95 7.50 0.12
C PRO A 304 12.88 8.89 -0.52
N GLY A 305 11.74 9.55 -0.35
CA GLY A 305 11.63 10.99 -0.61
C GLY A 305 12.49 11.76 0.39
N LEU A 306 12.37 11.37 1.66
CA LEU A 306 13.16 11.93 2.75
C LEU A 306 13.49 10.89 3.81
N ARG A 307 14.79 10.69 4.03
CA ARG A 307 15.37 10.03 5.20
C ARG A 307 16.70 10.72 5.55
N ASN A 308 16.78 11.35 6.73
CA ASN A 308 17.99 12.06 7.14
C ASN A 308 19.19 11.08 7.21
N GLY A 309 20.30 11.47 6.58
CA GLY A 309 21.52 10.65 6.54
C GLY A 309 21.54 9.57 5.46
N ASP A 310 20.53 9.51 4.59
CA ASP A 310 20.46 8.52 3.52
C ASP A 310 20.89 9.08 2.16
N SER A 311 21.84 8.39 1.54
CA SER A 311 22.29 8.67 0.16
C SER A 311 21.22 8.47 -0.91
N TYR A 312 20.17 7.69 -0.65
CA TYR A 312 19.06 7.43 -1.58
C TYR A 312 18.01 8.54 -1.58
N SER A 313 17.97 9.38 -0.53
CA SER A 313 16.93 10.42 -0.39
C SER A 313 16.84 11.30 -1.62
N MET A 314 15.64 11.44 -2.18
CA MET A 314 15.39 12.40 -3.27
C MET A 314 15.63 13.84 -2.82
N GLU A 315 15.32 14.14 -1.57
CA GLU A 315 15.42 15.49 -1.02
C GLU A 315 16.17 15.55 0.30
N THR A 316 16.80 16.69 0.56
CA THR A 316 17.39 17.04 1.85
C THR A 316 16.49 18.01 2.60
N LEU A 317 16.23 17.69 3.87
CA LEU A 317 15.51 18.58 4.79
C LEU A 317 16.39 19.74 5.25
N ASN A 318 15.82 20.95 5.19
CA ASN A 318 16.46 22.19 5.63
C ASN A 318 15.52 22.98 6.56
N GLY A 319 16.08 23.98 7.24
CA GLY A 319 15.35 24.84 8.17
C GLY A 319 15.27 24.29 9.59
N SER A 320 14.42 24.89 10.43
CA SER A 320 14.24 24.47 11.83
C SER A 320 12.86 24.83 12.38
N GLY A 321 12.50 24.22 13.52
CA GLY A 321 11.17 24.38 14.11
C GLY A 321 10.08 23.92 13.13
N THR A 322 9.11 24.78 12.86
CA THR A 322 8.05 24.56 11.85
C THR A 322 8.36 25.22 10.50
N HIS A 323 9.52 25.86 10.35
CA HIS A 323 9.97 26.48 9.11
C HIS A 323 10.91 25.53 8.38
N LEU A 324 10.33 24.46 7.84
CA LEU A 324 11.05 23.41 7.12
C LEU A 324 10.91 23.61 5.60
N THR A 325 11.94 23.23 4.85
CA THR A 325 11.94 23.22 3.38
C THR A 325 12.68 21.99 2.87
N LEU A 326 12.32 21.51 1.68
CA LEU A 326 13.02 20.41 1.01
C LEU A 326 13.79 20.93 -0.20
N ILE A 327 14.93 20.31 -0.48
CA ILE A 327 15.79 20.60 -1.64
C ILE A 327 16.13 19.29 -2.34
N ASN A 328 15.88 19.23 -3.65
CA ASN A 328 16.24 18.09 -4.50
C ASN A 328 17.75 17.80 -4.47
N ASN A 329 18.11 16.53 -4.25
CA ASN A 329 19.49 16.06 -4.25
C ASN A 329 20.00 15.76 -5.68
N ASN A 330 19.12 15.38 -6.60
CA ASN A 330 19.50 15.03 -7.97
C ASN A 330 18.42 15.40 -9.00
N ALA A 331 18.71 16.37 -9.86
CA ALA A 331 17.75 16.81 -10.88
C ALA A 331 17.39 15.71 -11.90
N SER A 332 18.36 14.89 -12.33
CA SER A 332 18.09 13.78 -13.24
C SER A 332 17.29 12.66 -12.57
N GLY A 333 17.54 12.39 -11.29
CA GLY A 333 16.75 11.45 -10.48
C GLY A 333 15.29 11.87 -10.36
N VAL A 334 15.04 13.15 -10.05
CA VAL A 334 13.69 13.74 -10.03
C VAL A 334 13.01 13.62 -11.40
N SER A 335 13.73 13.92 -12.49
CA SER A 335 13.21 13.73 -13.84
C SER A 335 12.82 12.27 -14.13
N ARG A 336 13.59 11.28 -13.66
CA ARG A 336 13.24 9.85 -13.80
C ARG A 336 12.03 9.46 -12.94
N LEU A 337 11.89 10.04 -11.74
CA LEU A 337 10.73 9.86 -10.89
C LEU A 337 9.45 10.41 -11.54
N GLU A 338 9.51 11.62 -12.07
CA GLU A 338 8.39 12.22 -12.83
C GLU A 338 8.06 11.38 -14.08
N HIS A 339 9.10 10.84 -14.74
CA HIS A 339 8.91 9.94 -15.88
C HIS A 339 8.10 8.69 -15.49
N SER A 340 8.40 8.04 -14.35
CA SER A 340 7.62 6.87 -13.89
C SER A 340 6.19 7.23 -13.51
N TYR A 341 5.93 8.49 -13.13
CA TYR A 341 4.59 9.01 -12.87
C TYR A 341 3.75 9.29 -14.13
N GLY A 342 4.32 9.10 -15.32
CA GLY A 342 3.66 9.45 -16.57
C GLY A 342 3.66 10.94 -16.90
N LEU A 343 4.48 11.76 -16.22
CA LEU A 343 4.58 13.20 -16.45
C LEU A 343 5.51 13.56 -17.61
#